data_AF-A0A7X5EBK2-F1
#
_entry.id   AF-A0A7X5EBK2-F1
#
_cell.length_a   1.000
_cell.length_b   1.000
_cell.length_c   1.000
_cell.angle_alpha   90.00
_cell.angle_beta   90.00
_cell.angle_gamma   90.00
#
_symmetry.space_group_name_H-M   'P 1'
#
loop_
_entity.id
_entity.type
_entity.pdbx_description
1 polymer ?
#
loop_
_entity_poly.entity_id
_entity_poly.type
_entity_poly.pdbx_seq_one_letter_code
_entity_poly.pdbx_strand_id
1 'polypeptide(L)'
;MNAGAQQLNAGVNALYQGLVQLNDTQAGVPALAAGAAQLKAGTEAAVVGTKELEEGAVTLNQGADVLKAGTAELKDGTGKLIEGTEKLDTGATALKDGAGKLDDGAKELRDGANELGDGAEELDDGAGKLQDGTVELDDGVQELKDGAEELDDGVAELVDGTIELDDGALKLKDGMIEFDEEGISKLTDLFGDKVQKVIDRMDALKNIGSGYNTFSGLQEGMKGNVRFIYKTDGVKVE
;
A
#
# COMPACT_ATOMS: atom_id res chain seq x y z
N MET A 1 45.53 92.13 -6.30
CA MET A 1 45.06 93.03 -7.40
C MET A 1 44.93 94.51 -7.03
N ASN A 2 44.44 94.88 -5.84
CA ASN A 2 44.16 96.31 -5.54
C ASN A 2 45.41 97.20 -5.39
N ALA A 3 46.52 96.65 -4.87
CA ALA A 3 47.74 97.43 -4.58
C ALA A 3 48.46 97.96 -5.83
N GLY A 4 48.60 97.15 -6.90
CA GLY A 4 49.26 97.58 -8.14
C GLY A 4 48.47 98.65 -8.90
N ALA A 5 47.14 98.49 -8.99
CA ALA A 5 46.27 99.50 -9.60
C ALA A 5 46.24 100.82 -8.80
N GLN A 6 46.25 100.73 -7.46
CA GLN A 6 46.35 101.89 -6.58
C GLN A 6 47.71 102.61 -6.73
N GLN A 7 48.81 101.86 -6.82
CA GLN A 7 50.15 102.43 -7.06
C GLN A 7 50.30 103.05 -8.45
N LEU A 8 49.72 102.43 -9.48
CA LEU A 8 49.70 102.97 -10.85
C LEU A 8 48.94 104.31 -10.88
N ASN A 9 47.76 104.36 -10.25
CA ASN A 9 46.96 105.58 -10.17
C ASN A 9 47.66 106.68 -9.34
N ALA A 10 48.36 106.30 -8.26
CA ALA A 10 49.18 107.23 -7.48
C ALA A 10 50.34 107.80 -8.30
N GLY A 11 51.04 106.95 -9.07
CA GLY A 11 52.13 107.38 -9.96
C GLY A 11 51.67 108.30 -11.09
N VAL A 12 50.53 108.01 -11.72
CA VAL A 12 49.91 108.89 -12.73
C VAL A 12 49.56 110.25 -12.12
N ASN A 13 48.95 110.27 -10.94
CA ASN A 13 48.60 111.51 -10.25
C ASN A 13 49.84 112.33 -9.85
N ALA A 14 50.90 111.68 -9.36
CA ALA A 14 52.16 112.35 -9.04
C ALA A 14 52.86 112.91 -10.29
N LEU A 15 52.82 112.17 -11.41
CA LEU A 15 53.36 112.63 -12.70
C LEU A 15 52.61 113.88 -13.19
N TYR A 16 51.28 113.87 -13.11
CA TYR A 16 50.43 115.01 -13.46
C TYR A 16 50.75 116.25 -12.62
N GLN A 17 50.91 116.09 -11.30
CA GLN A 17 51.30 117.20 -10.41
C GLN A 17 52.69 117.76 -10.75
N GLY A 18 53.66 116.90 -11.09
CA GLY A 18 54.98 117.32 -11.56
C GLY A 18 54.93 118.14 -12.86
N LEU A 19 54.06 117.75 -13.80
CA LEU A 19 53.83 118.50 -15.04
C LEU A 19 53.23 119.89 -14.79
N VAL A 20 52.30 120.00 -13.84
CA VAL A 20 51.69 121.29 -13.44
C VAL A 20 52.72 122.25 -12.84
N GLN A 21 53.75 121.74 -12.16
CA GLN A 21 54.81 122.53 -11.51
C GLN A 21 56.07 122.75 -12.36
N LEU A 22 56.07 122.39 -13.64
CA LEU A 22 57.25 122.46 -14.52
C LEU A 22 57.87 123.87 -14.65
N ASN A 23 57.08 124.92 -14.46
CA ASN A 23 57.57 126.31 -14.47
C ASN A 23 58.46 126.64 -13.26
N ASP A 24 58.39 125.85 -12.18
CA ASP A 24 59.30 125.90 -11.04
C ASP A 24 60.32 124.76 -11.16
N THR A 25 61.46 125.07 -11.75
CA THR A 25 62.51 124.07 -12.02
C THR A 25 63.11 123.44 -10.75
N GLN A 26 62.97 124.05 -9.57
CA GLN A 26 63.43 123.46 -8.30
C GLN A 26 62.45 122.43 -7.72
N ALA A 27 61.16 122.51 -8.06
CA ALA A 27 60.11 121.61 -7.54
C ALA A 27 59.52 120.64 -8.58
N GLY A 28 59.32 121.10 -9.83
CA GLY A 28 58.65 120.34 -10.89
C GLY A 28 59.44 119.14 -11.42
N VAL A 29 60.75 119.27 -11.62
CA VAL A 29 61.61 118.17 -12.12
C VAL A 29 61.73 117.03 -11.09
N PRO A 30 61.99 117.29 -9.80
CA PRO A 30 61.95 116.25 -8.77
C PRO A 30 60.58 115.57 -8.63
N ALA A 31 59.48 116.33 -8.69
CA ALA A 31 58.12 115.79 -8.62
C ALA A 31 57.81 114.87 -9.82
N LEU A 32 58.21 115.26 -11.03
CA LEU A 32 58.06 114.44 -12.23
C LEU A 32 58.88 113.13 -12.14
N ALA A 33 60.11 113.19 -11.65
CA ALA A 33 60.95 112.02 -11.43
C ALA A 33 60.33 111.06 -10.39
N ALA A 34 59.77 111.59 -9.30
CA ALA A 34 59.07 110.80 -8.29
C ALA A 34 57.81 110.11 -8.87
N GLY A 35 57.01 110.84 -9.66
CA GLY A 35 55.84 110.28 -10.33
C GLY A 35 56.21 109.17 -11.34
N ALA A 36 57.28 109.36 -12.10
CA ALA A 36 57.78 108.35 -13.03
C ALA A 36 58.26 107.08 -12.31
N ALA A 37 58.95 107.24 -11.17
CA ALA A 37 59.38 106.13 -10.33
C ALA A 37 58.19 105.35 -9.75
N GLN A 38 57.15 106.05 -9.29
CA GLN A 38 55.91 105.42 -8.80
C GLN A 38 55.15 104.70 -9.92
N LEU A 39 55.05 105.28 -11.11
CA LEU A 39 54.40 104.65 -12.26
C LEU A 39 55.12 103.36 -12.66
N LYS A 40 56.46 103.38 -12.69
CA LYS A 40 57.29 102.18 -12.92
C LYS A 40 57.00 101.10 -11.87
N ALA A 41 57.02 101.46 -10.59
CA ALA A 41 56.74 100.51 -9.50
C ALA A 41 55.32 99.93 -9.58
N GLY A 42 54.31 100.75 -9.88
CA GLY A 42 52.92 100.31 -10.08
C GLY A 42 52.77 99.38 -11.28
N THR A 43 53.50 99.65 -12.37
CA THR A 43 53.51 98.79 -13.57
C THR A 43 54.17 97.44 -13.26
N GLU A 44 55.30 97.44 -12.55
CA GLU A 44 55.98 96.22 -12.09
C GLU A 44 55.06 95.39 -11.17
N ALA A 45 54.36 96.03 -10.23
CA ALA A 45 53.40 95.37 -9.37
C ALA A 45 52.19 94.80 -10.15
N ALA A 46 51.71 95.52 -11.17
CA ALA A 46 50.64 95.03 -12.04
C ALA A 46 51.09 93.80 -12.83
N VAL A 47 52.31 93.81 -13.39
CA VAL A 47 52.89 92.65 -14.09
C VAL A 47 53.00 91.43 -13.18
N VAL A 48 53.45 91.61 -11.93
CA VAL A 48 53.49 90.53 -10.93
C VAL A 48 52.07 90.00 -10.67
N GLY A 49 51.11 90.88 -10.40
CA GLY A 49 49.72 90.47 -10.15
C GLY A 49 49.04 89.78 -11.33
N THR A 50 49.37 90.16 -12.58
CA THR A 50 48.87 89.45 -13.77
C THR A 50 49.48 88.06 -13.90
N LYS A 51 50.76 87.90 -13.55
CA LYS A 51 51.43 86.59 -13.55
C LYS A 51 50.85 85.67 -12.48
N GLU A 52 50.61 86.18 -11.27
CA GLU A 52 49.93 85.43 -10.21
C GLU A 52 48.51 85.00 -10.63
N LEU A 53 47.76 85.88 -11.31
CA LEU A 53 46.44 85.53 -11.84
C LEU A 53 46.52 84.45 -12.91
N GLU A 54 47.49 84.53 -13.82
CA GLU A 54 47.73 83.51 -14.85
C GLU A 54 48.05 82.16 -14.22
N GLU A 55 48.96 82.12 -13.24
CA GLU A 55 49.30 80.91 -12.48
C GLU A 55 48.08 80.34 -11.73
N GLY A 56 47.26 81.21 -11.12
CA GLY A 56 46.00 80.82 -10.49
C GLY A 56 44.97 80.25 -11.48
N ALA A 57 44.85 80.84 -12.67
CA ALA A 57 43.97 80.35 -13.73
C ALA A 57 44.42 78.99 -14.29
N VAL A 58 45.73 78.80 -14.46
CA VAL A 58 46.32 77.50 -14.83
C VAL A 58 46.00 76.45 -13.77
N THR A 59 46.19 76.78 -12.48
CA THR A 59 45.88 75.87 -11.36
C THR A 59 44.39 75.52 -11.32
N LEU A 60 43.50 76.50 -11.52
CA LEU A 60 42.06 76.28 -11.57
C LEU A 60 41.66 75.35 -12.73
N ASN A 61 42.23 75.55 -13.91
CA ASN A 61 41.98 74.67 -15.06
C ASN A 61 42.44 73.24 -14.78
N GLN A 62 43.62 73.05 -14.19
CA GLN A 62 44.10 71.72 -13.78
C GLN A 62 43.14 71.07 -12.77
N GLY A 63 42.65 71.84 -11.79
CA GLY A 63 41.64 71.35 -10.84
C GLY A 63 40.33 70.96 -11.50
N ALA A 64 39.88 71.71 -12.50
CA ALA A 64 38.68 71.39 -13.29
C ALA A 64 38.86 70.10 -14.11
N ASP A 65 40.03 69.90 -14.71
CA ASP A 65 40.35 68.66 -15.44
C ASP A 65 40.37 67.44 -14.52
N VAL A 66 40.95 67.57 -13.33
CA VAL A 66 40.94 66.51 -12.30
C VAL A 66 39.50 66.20 -11.86
N LEU A 67 38.68 67.22 -11.61
CA LEU A 67 37.28 67.02 -11.23
C LEU A 67 36.48 66.34 -12.35
N LYS A 68 36.72 66.71 -13.61
CA LYS A 68 36.11 66.08 -14.77
C LYS A 68 36.51 64.60 -14.89
N ALA A 69 37.77 64.27 -14.66
CA ALA A 69 38.22 62.89 -14.64
C ALA A 69 37.57 62.09 -13.50
N GLY A 70 37.56 62.62 -12.28
CA GLY A 70 36.94 61.94 -11.13
C GLY A 70 35.43 61.74 -11.28
N THR A 71 34.72 62.69 -11.91
CA THR A 71 33.28 62.53 -12.20
C THR A 71 33.01 61.49 -13.29
N ALA A 72 33.90 61.35 -14.27
CA ALA A 72 33.83 60.27 -15.25
C ALA A 72 34.05 58.90 -14.60
N GLU A 73 35.06 58.76 -13.75
CA GLU A 73 35.33 57.53 -12.99
C GLU A 73 34.15 57.16 -12.06
N LEU A 74 33.56 58.14 -11.38
CA LEU A 74 32.37 57.93 -10.53
C LEU A 74 31.17 57.45 -11.36
N LYS A 75 30.96 58.01 -12.55
CA LYS A 75 29.89 57.57 -13.45
C LYS A 75 30.11 56.11 -13.87
N ASP A 76 31.32 55.75 -14.25
CA ASP A 76 31.66 54.37 -14.65
C ASP A 76 31.52 53.39 -13.48
N GLY A 77 31.97 53.78 -12.28
CA GLY A 77 31.79 53.00 -11.06
C GLY A 77 30.32 52.78 -10.71
N THR A 78 29.50 53.83 -10.87
CA THR A 78 28.03 53.76 -10.67
C THR A 78 27.38 52.83 -11.70
N GLY A 79 27.80 52.88 -12.96
CA GLY A 79 27.33 51.97 -14.01
C GLY A 79 27.60 50.50 -13.66
N LYS A 80 28.83 50.20 -13.24
CA LYS A 80 29.21 48.84 -12.80
C LYS A 80 28.41 48.38 -11.58
N LEU A 81 28.11 49.28 -10.64
CA LEU A 81 27.28 48.96 -9.48
C LEU A 81 25.86 48.59 -9.90
N ILE A 82 25.25 49.35 -10.81
CA ILE A 82 23.91 49.07 -11.35
C ILE A 82 23.90 47.67 -11.99
N GLU A 83 24.83 47.39 -12.90
CA GLU A 83 24.94 46.06 -13.54
C GLU A 83 25.12 44.93 -12.51
N GLY A 84 25.92 45.17 -11.47
CA GLY A 84 26.11 44.22 -10.37
C GLY A 84 24.82 43.96 -9.60
N THR A 85 24.04 45.01 -9.31
CA THR A 85 22.75 44.88 -8.61
C THR A 85 21.69 44.18 -9.44
N GLU A 86 21.64 44.41 -10.76
CA GLU A 86 20.71 43.71 -11.66
C GLU A 86 21.03 42.20 -11.76
N LYS A 87 22.32 41.85 -11.81
CA LYS A 87 22.77 40.45 -11.76
C LYS A 87 22.41 39.79 -10.43
N LEU A 88 22.58 40.51 -9.32
CA LEU A 88 22.21 40.01 -7.99
C LEU A 88 20.71 39.76 -7.88
N ASP A 89 19.88 40.69 -8.37
CA ASP A 89 18.42 40.56 -8.36
C ASP A 89 17.94 39.36 -9.20
N THR A 90 18.54 39.19 -10.39
CA THR A 90 18.29 38.03 -11.26
C THR A 90 18.67 36.72 -10.55
N GLY A 91 19.85 36.68 -9.91
CA GLY A 91 20.31 35.52 -9.16
C GLY A 91 19.44 35.19 -7.95
N ALA A 92 18.97 36.21 -7.22
CA ALA A 92 18.07 36.05 -6.09
C ALA A 92 16.70 35.49 -6.52
N THR A 93 16.17 35.96 -7.65
CA THR A 93 14.93 35.44 -8.23
C THR A 93 15.10 33.98 -8.64
N ALA A 94 16.18 33.63 -9.35
CA ALA A 94 16.46 32.25 -9.74
C ALA A 94 16.63 31.32 -8.53
N LEU A 95 17.27 31.79 -7.45
CA LEU A 95 17.41 31.03 -6.21
C LEU A 95 16.05 30.80 -5.54
N LYS A 96 15.18 31.81 -5.51
CA LYS A 96 13.83 31.69 -4.97
C LYS A 96 13.00 30.66 -5.75
N ASP A 97 13.07 30.70 -7.08
CA ASP A 97 12.37 29.74 -7.93
C ASP A 97 12.92 28.32 -7.74
N GLY A 98 14.24 28.17 -7.62
CA GLY A 98 14.89 26.90 -7.31
C GLY A 98 14.46 26.33 -5.95
N ALA A 99 14.36 27.19 -4.93
CA ALA A 99 13.87 26.80 -3.61
C ALA A 99 12.40 26.35 -3.64
N GLY A 100 11.55 27.03 -4.42
CA GLY A 100 10.16 26.61 -4.64
C GLY A 100 10.05 25.22 -5.27
N LYS A 101 10.83 24.97 -6.34
CA LYS A 101 10.88 23.64 -6.97
C LYS A 101 11.37 22.54 -6.04
N LEU A 102 12.33 22.85 -5.17
CA LEU A 102 12.82 21.90 -4.17
C LEU A 102 11.75 21.56 -3.12
N ASP A 103 11.00 22.56 -2.66
CA ASP A 103 9.88 22.37 -1.72
C ASP A 103 8.76 21.53 -2.34
N ASP A 104 8.40 21.79 -3.59
CA ASP A 104 7.41 20.99 -4.32
C ASP A 104 7.88 19.54 -4.50
N GLY A 105 9.12 19.32 -4.94
CA GLY A 105 9.69 17.97 -5.06
C GLY A 105 9.78 17.23 -3.71
N ALA A 106 10.02 17.94 -2.60
CA ALA A 106 10.02 17.35 -1.27
C ALA A 106 8.61 16.92 -0.82
N LYS A 107 7.57 17.67 -1.19
CA LYS A 107 6.17 17.27 -0.95
C LYS A 107 5.81 16.03 -1.77
N GLU A 108 6.14 16.01 -3.06
CA GLU A 108 5.91 14.85 -3.92
C GLU A 108 6.59 13.59 -3.38
N LEU A 109 7.85 13.70 -2.93
CA LEU A 109 8.58 12.59 -2.32
C LEU A 109 7.91 12.08 -1.04
N ARG A 110 7.43 12.98 -0.19
CA ARG A 110 6.73 12.62 1.05
C ARG A 110 5.41 11.91 0.74
N ASP A 111 4.64 12.43 -0.21
CA ASP A 111 3.35 11.86 -0.56
C ASP A 111 3.55 10.45 -1.18
N GLY A 112 4.54 10.28 -2.08
CA GLY A 112 4.91 8.94 -2.59
C GLY A 112 5.45 7.99 -1.53
N ALA A 113 6.13 8.48 -0.49
CA ALA A 113 6.56 7.65 0.64
C ALA A 113 5.37 7.17 1.50
N ASN A 114 4.33 7.99 1.64
CA ASN A 114 3.09 7.58 2.31
C ASN A 114 2.35 6.52 1.49
N GLU A 115 2.21 6.71 0.18
CA GLU A 115 1.60 5.70 -0.72
C GLU A 115 2.33 4.36 -0.66
N LEU A 116 3.67 4.39 -0.61
CA LEU A 116 4.47 3.18 -0.42
C LEU A 116 4.23 2.53 0.95
N GLY A 117 4.05 3.33 1.99
CA GLY A 117 3.70 2.86 3.34
C GLY A 117 2.35 2.14 3.35
N ASP A 118 1.33 2.77 2.78
CA ASP A 118 -0.03 2.21 2.68
C ASP A 118 -0.01 0.90 1.87
N GLY A 119 0.69 0.86 0.73
CA GLY A 119 0.81 -0.35 -0.08
C GLY A 119 1.58 -1.49 0.62
N ALA A 120 2.51 -1.16 1.51
CA ALA A 120 3.20 -2.16 2.32
C ALA A 120 2.29 -2.77 3.40
N GLU A 121 1.43 -1.96 4.02
CA GLU A 121 0.41 -2.43 4.98
C GLU A 121 -0.62 -3.33 4.29
N GLU A 122 -1.11 -2.96 3.10
CA GLU A 122 -2.01 -3.81 2.32
C GLU A 122 -1.38 -5.17 1.95
N LEU A 123 -0.08 -5.18 1.63
CA LEU A 123 0.64 -6.42 1.33
C LEU A 123 0.79 -7.31 2.56
N ASP A 124 1.09 -6.73 3.72
CA ASP A 124 1.19 -7.46 4.99
C ASP A 124 -0.16 -8.09 5.38
N ASP A 125 -1.24 -7.31 5.28
CA ASP A 125 -2.62 -7.80 5.48
C ASP A 125 -2.97 -8.94 4.51
N GLY A 126 -2.58 -8.81 3.24
CA GLY A 126 -2.76 -9.84 2.23
C GLY A 126 -1.99 -11.12 2.54
N ALA A 127 -0.75 -10.99 3.04
CA ALA A 127 0.07 -12.11 3.46
C ALA A 127 -0.52 -12.83 4.69
N GLY A 128 -1.05 -12.08 5.66
CA GLY A 128 -1.77 -12.63 6.81
C GLY A 128 -2.98 -13.46 6.39
N LYS A 129 -3.83 -12.93 5.50
CA LYS A 129 -4.99 -13.66 4.96
C LYS A 129 -4.59 -14.94 4.21
N LEU A 130 -3.49 -14.89 3.45
CA LEU A 130 -2.98 -16.07 2.75
C LEU A 130 -2.48 -17.14 3.73
N GLN A 131 -1.81 -16.72 4.80
CA GLN A 131 -1.39 -17.63 5.87
C GLN A 131 -2.59 -18.30 6.52
N ASP A 132 -3.60 -17.53 6.92
CA ASP A 132 -4.82 -18.04 7.54
C ASP A 132 -5.53 -19.06 6.63
N GLY A 133 -5.72 -18.71 5.35
CA GLY A 133 -6.32 -19.62 4.37
C GLY A 133 -5.49 -20.89 4.11
N THR A 134 -4.17 -20.82 4.29
CA THR A 134 -3.30 -22.01 4.20
C THR A 134 -3.49 -22.93 5.40
N VAL A 135 -3.71 -22.38 6.60
CA VAL A 135 -4.04 -23.16 7.81
C VAL A 135 -5.41 -23.82 7.64
N GLU A 136 -6.43 -23.08 7.21
CA GLU A 136 -7.77 -23.65 6.97
C GLU A 136 -7.74 -24.77 5.92
N LEU A 137 -6.91 -24.64 4.88
CA LEU A 137 -6.73 -25.68 3.88
C LEU A 137 -6.06 -26.93 4.46
N ASP A 138 -5.04 -26.77 5.29
CA ASP A 138 -4.37 -27.90 5.95
C ASP A 138 -5.33 -28.67 6.86
N ASP A 139 -6.11 -27.94 7.67
CA ASP A 139 -7.15 -28.52 8.54
C ASP A 139 -8.18 -29.31 7.71
N GLY A 140 -8.69 -28.73 6.62
CA GLY A 140 -9.63 -29.42 5.73
C GLY A 140 -9.03 -30.66 5.03
N VAL A 141 -7.72 -30.65 4.76
CA VAL A 141 -7.02 -31.83 4.23
C VAL A 141 -6.90 -32.94 5.29
N GLN A 142 -6.67 -32.59 6.56
CA GLN A 142 -6.68 -33.57 7.66
C GLN A 142 -8.08 -34.16 7.86
N GLU A 143 -9.13 -33.34 7.87
CA GLU A 143 -10.51 -33.82 7.98
C GLU A 143 -10.88 -34.79 6.85
N LEU A 144 -10.48 -34.46 5.60
CA LEU A 144 -10.70 -35.33 4.46
C LEU A 144 -9.95 -36.66 4.59
N LYS A 145 -8.73 -36.62 5.12
CA LYS A 145 -7.92 -37.83 5.37
C LYS A 145 -8.59 -38.72 6.42
N ASP A 146 -9.02 -38.15 7.54
CA ASP A 146 -9.69 -38.89 8.61
C ASP A 146 -11.00 -39.51 8.12
N GLY A 147 -11.82 -38.77 7.36
CA GLY A 147 -13.05 -39.30 6.75
C GLY A 147 -12.78 -40.40 5.70
N ALA A 148 -11.65 -40.36 5.00
CA ALA A 148 -11.25 -41.42 4.09
C ALA A 148 -10.83 -42.70 4.84
N GLU A 149 -10.18 -42.57 5.99
CA GLU A 149 -9.85 -43.70 6.87
C GLU A 149 -11.12 -44.34 7.46
N GLU A 150 -12.07 -43.52 7.95
CA GLU A 150 -13.38 -44.02 8.44
C GLU A 150 -14.18 -44.75 7.34
N LEU A 151 -14.13 -44.25 6.11
CA LEU A 151 -14.78 -44.91 4.98
C LEU A 151 -14.12 -46.27 4.66
N ASP A 152 -12.79 -46.36 4.71
CA ASP A 152 -12.07 -47.62 4.48
C ASP A 152 -12.42 -48.66 5.54
N ASP A 153 -12.46 -48.26 6.82
CA ASP A 153 -12.88 -49.10 7.94
C ASP A 153 -14.34 -49.59 7.75
N GLY A 154 -15.27 -48.69 7.39
CA GLY A 154 -16.66 -49.06 7.14
C GLY A 154 -16.84 -50.00 5.93
N VAL A 155 -15.97 -49.88 4.90
CA VAL A 155 -15.93 -50.83 3.78
C VAL A 155 -15.44 -52.19 4.26
N ALA A 156 -14.43 -52.25 5.13
CA ALA A 156 -13.96 -53.50 5.70
C ALA A 156 -15.05 -54.20 6.54
N GLU A 157 -15.75 -53.46 7.40
CA GLU A 157 -16.88 -53.99 8.18
C GLU A 157 -18.01 -54.52 7.28
N LEU A 158 -18.32 -53.81 6.19
CA LEU A 158 -19.32 -54.27 5.23
C LEU A 158 -18.89 -55.58 4.57
N VAL A 159 -17.63 -55.71 4.18
CA VAL A 159 -17.08 -56.94 3.61
C VAL A 159 -17.23 -58.09 4.60
N ASP A 160 -16.82 -57.90 5.86
CA ASP A 160 -16.95 -58.93 6.90
C ASP A 160 -18.42 -59.32 7.11
N GLY A 161 -19.33 -58.35 7.20
CA GLY A 161 -20.77 -58.62 7.31
C GLY A 161 -21.34 -59.39 6.11
N THR A 162 -20.84 -59.15 4.89
CA THR A 162 -21.25 -59.94 3.71
C THR A 162 -20.76 -61.38 3.76
N ILE A 163 -19.57 -61.62 4.32
CA ILE A 163 -19.05 -62.98 4.54
C ILE A 163 -19.90 -63.70 5.60
N GLU A 164 -20.21 -63.04 6.72
CA GLU A 164 -21.07 -63.62 7.76
C GLU A 164 -22.47 -63.95 7.23
N LEU A 165 -23.04 -63.09 6.39
CA LEU A 165 -24.33 -63.32 5.75
C LEU A 165 -24.30 -64.53 4.81
N ASP A 166 -23.25 -64.66 4.00
CA ASP A 166 -23.06 -65.81 3.10
C ASP A 166 -22.93 -67.12 3.89
N ASP A 167 -22.10 -67.13 4.94
CA ASP A 167 -21.95 -68.26 5.85
C ASP A 167 -23.28 -68.63 6.54
N GLY A 168 -24.05 -67.63 6.97
CA GLY A 168 -25.38 -67.82 7.54
C GLY A 168 -26.37 -68.43 6.55
N ALA A 169 -26.33 -67.97 5.29
CA ALA A 169 -27.16 -68.51 4.22
C ALA A 169 -26.80 -69.96 3.89
N LEU A 170 -25.51 -70.31 3.88
CA LEU A 170 -25.04 -71.69 3.72
C LEU A 170 -25.52 -72.59 4.86
N LYS A 171 -25.38 -72.15 6.11
CA LYS A 171 -25.89 -72.89 7.29
C LYS A 171 -27.40 -73.10 7.23
N LEU A 172 -28.16 -72.07 6.82
CA LEU A 172 -29.61 -72.19 6.66
C LEU A 172 -29.96 -73.22 5.57
N LYS A 173 -29.28 -73.16 4.42
CA LYS A 173 -29.45 -74.12 3.34
C LYS A 173 -29.17 -75.55 3.82
N ASP A 174 -28.06 -75.77 4.53
CA ASP A 174 -27.69 -77.08 5.04
C ASP A 174 -28.72 -77.59 6.08
N GLY A 175 -29.17 -76.72 6.99
CA GLY A 175 -30.23 -77.06 7.95
C GLY A 175 -31.58 -77.35 7.28
N MET A 176 -31.90 -76.70 6.16
CA MET A 176 -33.08 -77.02 5.36
C MET A 176 -32.98 -78.38 4.68
N ILE A 177 -31.79 -78.78 4.21
CA ILE A 177 -31.53 -80.12 3.68
C ILE A 177 -31.70 -81.15 4.80
N GLU A 178 -31.08 -80.93 5.97
CA GLU A 178 -31.20 -81.82 7.12
C GLU A 178 -32.65 -81.94 7.59
N PHE A 179 -33.39 -80.83 7.70
CA PHE A 179 -34.80 -80.85 8.08
C PHE A 179 -35.68 -81.66 7.11
N ASP A 180 -35.42 -81.56 5.80
CA ASP A 180 -36.13 -82.33 4.79
C ASP A 180 -35.77 -83.83 4.85
N GLU A 181 -34.47 -84.15 4.82
CA GLU A 181 -33.97 -85.52 4.81
C GLU A 181 -34.25 -86.26 6.13
N GLU A 182 -33.98 -85.62 7.26
CA GLU A 182 -34.10 -86.24 8.58
C GLU A 182 -35.46 -86.04 9.23
N GLY A 183 -36.09 -84.89 9.03
CA GLY A 183 -37.40 -84.58 9.60
C GLY A 183 -38.52 -85.11 8.73
N ILE A 184 -38.71 -84.49 7.55
CA ILE A 184 -39.86 -84.74 6.68
C ILE A 184 -39.82 -86.15 6.09
N SER A 185 -38.70 -86.59 5.52
CA SER A 185 -38.61 -87.89 4.88
C SER A 185 -38.82 -89.03 5.87
N LYS A 186 -38.16 -88.98 7.05
CA LYS A 186 -38.36 -90.01 8.09
C LYS A 186 -39.80 -90.04 8.61
N LEU A 187 -40.46 -88.89 8.77
CA LEU A 187 -41.88 -88.85 9.16
C LEU A 187 -42.74 -89.52 8.07
N THR A 188 -42.49 -89.16 6.82
CA THR A 188 -43.18 -89.73 5.66
C THR A 188 -42.99 -91.25 5.59
N ASP A 189 -41.79 -91.77 5.85
CA ASP A 189 -41.51 -93.20 5.86
C ASP A 189 -42.20 -93.93 7.03
N LEU A 190 -42.16 -93.33 8.23
CA LEU A 190 -42.78 -93.91 9.43
C LEU A 190 -44.30 -93.98 9.31
N PHE A 191 -44.92 -92.94 8.77
CA PHE A 191 -46.36 -92.76 8.79
C PHE A 191 -47.03 -93.02 7.45
N GLY A 192 -46.35 -92.97 6.30
CA GLY A 192 -46.96 -93.14 4.98
C GLY A 192 -47.73 -94.46 4.87
N ASP A 193 -47.03 -95.59 4.99
CA ASP A 193 -47.67 -96.90 4.90
C ASP A 193 -48.47 -97.27 6.16
N LYS A 194 -48.02 -96.81 7.33
CA LYS A 194 -48.65 -97.20 8.61
C LYS A 194 -49.96 -96.47 8.86
N VAL A 195 -50.05 -95.18 8.51
CA VAL A 195 -51.29 -94.42 8.62
C VAL A 195 -52.33 -94.97 7.65
N GLN A 196 -51.94 -95.27 6.41
CA GLN A 196 -52.87 -95.90 5.47
C GLN A 196 -53.36 -97.25 5.99
N LYS A 197 -52.48 -98.11 6.54
CA LYS A 197 -52.89 -99.37 7.18
C LYS A 197 -53.80 -99.18 8.39
N VAL A 198 -53.59 -98.14 9.20
CA VAL A 198 -54.47 -97.82 10.34
C VAL A 198 -55.84 -97.35 9.85
N ILE A 199 -55.88 -96.50 8.82
CA ILE A 199 -57.12 -96.05 8.17
C ILE A 199 -57.86 -97.25 7.58
N ASP A 200 -57.18 -98.10 6.80
CA ASP A 200 -57.77 -99.32 6.22
C ASP A 200 -58.34 -100.24 7.30
N ARG A 201 -57.64 -100.38 8.44
CA ARG A 201 -58.12 -101.17 9.58
C ARG A 201 -59.32 -100.51 10.27
N MET A 202 -59.34 -99.18 10.39
CA MET A 202 -60.50 -98.45 10.92
C MET A 202 -61.71 -98.59 9.99
N ASP A 203 -61.52 -98.51 8.68
CA ASP A 203 -62.58 -98.72 7.69
C ASP A 203 -63.07 -100.17 7.66
N ALA A 204 -62.17 -101.14 7.77
CA ALA A 204 -62.53 -102.55 7.91
C ALA A 204 -63.34 -102.79 9.21
N LEU A 205 -62.91 -102.21 10.34
CA LEU A 205 -63.63 -102.28 11.61
C LEU A 205 -65.00 -101.60 11.53
N LYS A 206 -65.10 -100.45 10.85
CA LYS A 206 -66.36 -99.75 10.61
C LYS A 206 -67.31 -100.59 9.74
N ASN A 207 -66.81 -101.23 8.69
CA ASN A 207 -67.59 -102.10 7.83
C ASN A 207 -68.08 -103.36 8.56
N ILE A 208 -67.22 -104.02 9.35
CA ILE A 208 -67.61 -105.17 10.18
C ILE A 208 -68.65 -104.74 11.23
N GLY A 209 -68.41 -103.63 11.94
CA GLY A 209 -69.33 -103.12 12.96
C GLY A 209 -70.69 -102.71 12.39
N SER A 210 -70.74 -102.22 11.15
CA SER A 210 -72.00 -101.85 10.49
C SER A 210 -72.84 -103.07 10.09
N GLY A 211 -72.22 -104.23 9.87
CA GLY A 211 -72.92 -105.48 9.54
C GLY A 211 -73.37 -106.30 10.76
N TYR A 212 -72.82 -106.03 11.95
CA TYR A 212 -73.01 -106.86 13.15
C TYR A 212 -74.11 -106.31 14.07
N ASN A 213 -75.36 -106.64 13.77
CA ASN A 213 -76.52 -106.12 14.50
C ASN A 213 -76.94 -106.96 15.74
N THR A 214 -76.32 -108.12 15.98
CA THR A 214 -76.78 -109.11 17.00
C THR A 214 -75.73 -110.19 17.30
N PHE A 215 -75.63 -110.61 18.56
CA PHE A 215 -74.74 -111.71 19.01
C PHE A 215 -75.42 -113.09 18.96
N SER A 216 -76.75 -113.15 19.06
CA SER A 216 -77.53 -114.40 19.21
C SER A 216 -78.47 -114.70 18.04
N GLY A 217 -78.37 -113.94 16.93
CA GLY A 217 -79.35 -113.93 15.83
C GLY A 217 -80.55 -113.02 16.14
N LEU A 218 -81.08 -112.32 15.14
CA LEU A 218 -82.30 -111.52 15.27
C LEU A 218 -83.49 -112.33 14.77
N GLN A 219 -84.54 -112.44 15.57
CA GLN A 219 -85.85 -112.90 15.11
C GLN A 219 -86.58 -111.78 14.35
N GLU A 220 -87.50 -112.17 13.47
CA GLU A 220 -88.23 -111.26 12.58
C GLU A 220 -88.96 -110.15 13.37
N GLY A 221 -88.67 -108.88 13.04
CA GLY A 221 -89.29 -107.69 13.66
C GLY A 221 -88.47 -106.98 14.75
N MET A 222 -87.35 -107.53 15.20
CA MET A 222 -86.49 -106.87 16.21
C MET A 222 -85.40 -105.99 15.59
N LYS A 223 -85.15 -104.81 16.18
CA LYS A 223 -83.97 -103.96 15.90
C LYS A 223 -82.91 -104.19 16.96
N GLY A 224 -81.77 -104.74 16.56
CA GLY A 224 -80.60 -104.90 17.43
C GLY A 224 -79.59 -103.76 17.25
N ASN A 225 -78.99 -103.32 18.36
CA ASN A 225 -77.83 -102.44 18.39
C ASN A 225 -76.75 -103.15 19.20
N VAL A 226 -75.57 -103.37 18.61
CA VAL A 226 -74.40 -103.86 19.33
C VAL A 226 -73.39 -102.72 19.40
N ARG A 227 -73.02 -102.34 20.62
CA ARG A 227 -71.99 -101.32 20.87
C ARG A 227 -70.70 -102.02 21.23
N PHE A 228 -69.72 -101.97 20.35
CA PHE A 228 -68.39 -102.47 20.64
C PHE A 228 -67.61 -101.43 21.47
N ILE A 229 -67.16 -101.82 22.65
CA ILE A 229 -66.24 -101.02 23.48
C ILE A 229 -64.87 -101.63 23.32
N TYR A 230 -63.98 -100.93 22.62
CA TYR A 230 -62.59 -101.35 22.46
C TYR A 230 -61.73 -100.65 23.51
N LYS A 231 -60.96 -101.46 24.24
CA LYS A 231 -59.91 -100.97 25.13
C LYS A 231 -58.59 -101.14 24.38
N THR A 232 -57.99 -100.03 23.95
CA THR A 232 -56.65 -100.05 23.36
C THR A 232 -55.62 -99.98 24.49
N ASP A 233 -54.52 -100.71 24.34
CA ASP A 233 -53.37 -100.52 25.21
C ASP A 233 -52.76 -99.13 24.96
N GLY A 234 -52.17 -98.53 26.00
CA GLY A 234 -51.55 -97.21 25.90
C GLY A 234 -50.45 -97.22 24.85
N VAL A 235 -50.47 -96.25 23.94
CA VAL A 235 -49.44 -96.09 22.91
C VAL A 235 -48.10 -95.89 23.62
N LYS A 236 -47.20 -96.88 23.51
CA LYS A 236 -45.81 -96.71 23.92
C LYS A 236 -45.06 -96.11 22.74
N VAL A 237 -44.51 -94.93 22.96
CA VAL A 237 -43.56 -94.29 22.06
C VAL A 237 -42.20 -94.82 22.50
N GLU A 238 -41.51 -95.57 21.64
CA GLU A 238 -40.06 -95.77 21.75
C GLU A 238 -39.34 -94.58 21.12
#